data_AF-A0A849ZBD3-F1
#
_entry.id   AF-A0A849ZBD3-F1
#
_cell.length_a   1.000
_cell.length_b   1.000
_cell.length_c   1.000
_cell.angle_alpha   90.00
_cell.angle_beta   90.00
_cell.angle_gamma   90.00
#
_symmetry.space_group_name_H-M   'P 1'
#
loop_
_entity.id
_entity.type
_entity.pdbx_description
1 polymer ?
#
loop_
_entity_poly.entity_id
_entity_poly.type
_entity_poly.pdbx_seq_one_letter_code
_entity_poly.pdbx_strand_id
1 'polypeptide(L)'
;MALLAPDEPAAFEVVNPAGVSRYLLLCDHASHRMPRTLGTLGLPEAERLSHIGWDIGAADVARELSSMLDAPLVLSGYSRLAIDCNRPPGAAASIPAITCEIAVPGNSDVSGMERDQREAELFWPY
;
A
#
# COMPACT_ATOMS: atom_id res chain seq x y z
N MET A 1 -9.83 -16.22 6.67
CA MET A 1 -10.41 -15.04 7.33
C MET A 1 -10.12 -13.86 6.44
N ALA A 2 -10.98 -12.84 6.40
CA ALA A 2 -10.69 -11.62 5.64
C ALA A 2 -9.42 -10.95 6.18
N LEU A 3 -8.62 -10.36 5.30
CA LEU A 3 -7.43 -9.60 5.64
C LEU A 3 -7.82 -8.30 6.35
N LEU A 4 -8.78 -7.57 5.80
CA LEU A 4 -9.30 -6.33 6.36
C LEU A 4 -10.54 -6.61 7.22
N ALA A 5 -10.52 -6.10 8.45
CA ALA A 5 -11.74 -6.10 9.25
C ALA A 5 -12.78 -5.11 8.66
N PRO A 6 -14.09 -5.31 8.87
CA PRO A 6 -15.12 -4.43 8.31
C PRO A 6 -15.04 -2.96 8.74
N ASP A 7 -14.34 -2.69 9.85
CA ASP A 7 -14.11 -1.35 10.40
C ASP A 7 -12.79 -0.72 9.94
N GLU A 8 -11.97 -1.43 9.15
CA GLU A 8 -10.74 -0.89 8.59
C GLU A 8 -11.01 -0.02 7.36
N PRO A 9 -10.15 0.99 7.08
CA PRO A 9 -10.27 1.82 5.88
C PRO A 9 -10.21 1.00 4.58
N ALA A 10 -10.77 1.57 3.50
CA ALA A 10 -10.69 0.99 2.18
C ALA A 10 -9.25 0.81 1.69
N ALA A 11 -9.05 -0.12 0.75
CA ALA A 11 -7.75 -0.43 0.14
C ALA A 11 -7.11 0.76 -0.57
N PHE A 12 -7.92 1.72 -1.02
CA PHE A 12 -7.49 2.94 -1.69
C PHE A 12 -8.42 4.11 -1.37
N GLU A 13 -7.94 5.32 -1.64
CA GLU A 13 -8.72 6.56 -1.59
C GLU A 13 -8.71 7.22 -2.97
N VAL A 14 -9.86 7.76 -3.39
CA VAL A 14 -9.95 8.62 -4.57
C VAL A 14 -10.14 10.06 -4.13
N VAL A 15 -9.25 10.93 -4.61
CA VAL A 15 -9.26 12.37 -4.38
C VAL A 15 -9.61 13.06 -5.68
N ASN A 16 -10.42 14.12 -5.60
CA ASN A 16 -10.93 14.89 -6.73
C ASN A 16 -11.46 14.01 -7.89
N PRO A 17 -12.41 13.08 -7.64
CA PRO A 17 -12.91 12.17 -8.68
C PRO A 17 -13.60 12.88 -9.86
N ALA A 18 -13.99 14.14 -9.68
CA ALA A 18 -14.63 14.97 -10.70
C ALA A 18 -13.67 15.93 -11.40
N GLY A 19 -12.36 15.87 -11.11
CA GLY A 19 -11.36 16.74 -11.72
C GLY A 19 -11.33 16.62 -13.24
N VAL A 20 -11.23 17.75 -13.94
CA VAL A 20 -11.34 17.79 -15.41
C VAL A 20 -10.00 17.70 -16.14
N SER A 21 -8.90 17.49 -15.40
CA SER A 21 -7.58 17.30 -15.99
C SER A 21 -7.54 16.11 -16.95
N ARG A 22 -6.60 16.16 -17.89
CA ARG A 22 -6.29 15.00 -18.76
C ARG A 22 -5.38 13.97 -18.08
N TYR A 23 -4.88 14.29 -16.89
CA TYR A 23 -3.98 13.42 -16.13
C TYR A 23 -4.74 12.69 -15.03
N LEU A 24 -4.33 11.44 -14.79
CA LEU A 24 -4.66 10.67 -13.60
C LEU A 24 -3.38 10.54 -12.78
N LEU A 25 -3.44 10.89 -11.50
CA LEU A 25 -2.33 10.73 -10.58
C LEU A 25 -2.51 9.44 -9.78
N LEU A 26 -1.41 8.71 -9.59
CA LEU A 26 -1.34 7.51 -8.76
C LEU A 26 -0.25 7.70 -7.71
N CYS A 27 -0.51 7.23 -6.49
CA CYS A 27 0.49 7.16 -5.44
C CYS A 27 0.41 5.79 -4.76
N ASP A 28 1.20 4.84 -5.28
CA ASP A 28 1.17 3.44 -4.86
C ASP A 28 1.67 3.25 -3.42
N HIS A 29 2.56 4.13 -2.96
CA HIS A 29 3.21 4.03 -1.64
C HIS A 29 2.76 5.16 -0.70
N ALA A 30 1.47 5.51 -0.75
CA ALA A 30 0.91 6.68 -0.04
C ALA A 30 0.74 6.50 1.48
N SER A 31 0.73 5.28 2.00
CA SER A 31 0.33 4.98 3.39
C SER A 31 1.27 3.98 4.04
N HIS A 32 1.56 4.16 5.33
CA HIS A 32 2.28 3.17 6.15
C HIS A 32 1.34 2.25 6.97
N ARG A 33 0.03 2.32 6.72
CA ARG A 33 -0.97 1.54 7.47
C ARG A 33 -0.78 0.05 7.19
N MET A 34 -0.83 -0.77 8.23
CA MET A 34 -0.88 -2.22 8.12
C MET A 34 -2.31 -2.72 8.38
N PRO A 35 -2.79 -3.75 7.64
CA PRO A 35 -3.96 -4.50 8.08
C PRO A 35 -3.79 -5.02 9.50
N ARG A 36 -4.85 -4.96 10.32
CA ARG A 36 -4.76 -5.39 11.74
C ARG A 36 -4.30 -6.84 11.87
N THR A 37 -4.75 -7.69 10.93
CA THR A 37 -4.42 -9.12 10.84
C THR A 37 -2.93 -9.38 10.59
N LEU A 38 -2.23 -8.49 9.89
CA LEU A 38 -0.78 -8.61 9.64
C LEU A 38 0.08 -8.04 10.77
N GLY A 39 -0.52 -7.25 11.67
CA GLY A 39 0.17 -6.66 12.81
C GLY A 39 1.39 -5.83 12.37
N THR A 40 2.56 -6.16 12.92
CA THR A 40 3.82 -5.46 12.62
C THR A 40 4.70 -6.16 11.59
N LEU A 41 4.28 -7.32 11.07
CA LEU A 41 5.13 -8.25 10.31
C LEU A 41 6.45 -8.62 11.02
N GLY A 42 6.51 -8.48 12.35
CA GLY A 42 7.74 -8.71 13.12
C GLY A 42 8.79 -7.60 13.01
N LEU A 43 8.45 -6.45 12.42
CA LEU A 43 9.36 -5.30 12.30
C LEU A 43 9.28 -4.39 13.54
N PRO A 44 10.41 -3.77 13.93
CA PRO A 44 10.41 -2.60 14.81
C PRO A 44 9.58 -1.46 14.21
N GLU A 45 8.97 -0.65 15.08
CA GLU A 45 8.17 0.50 14.63
C GLU A 45 8.97 1.48 13.78
N ALA A 46 10.22 1.76 14.14
CA ALA A 46 11.10 2.67 13.41
C ALA A 46 11.32 2.22 11.96
N GLU A 47 11.44 0.92 11.71
CA GLU A 47 11.60 0.37 10.36
C GLU A 47 10.28 0.41 9.61
N ARG A 48 9.17 -0.04 10.22
CA ARG A 48 7.83 -0.02 9.62
C ARG A 48 7.37 1.38 9.21
N LEU A 49 7.75 2.41 9.96
CA LEU A 49 7.41 3.81 9.68
C LEU A 49 8.45 4.52 8.79
N SER A 50 9.55 3.86 8.45
CA SER A 50 10.56 4.38 7.53
C SER A 50 10.16 4.22 6.06
N HIS A 51 11.04 4.67 5.16
CA HIS A 51 10.87 4.61 3.71
C HIS A 51 10.67 3.18 3.15
N ILE A 52 10.96 2.12 3.91
CA ILE A 52 10.66 0.76 3.45
C ILE A 52 9.17 0.45 3.48
N GLY A 53 8.40 1.18 4.31
CA GLY A 53 6.97 0.99 4.50
C GLY A 53 6.09 1.78 3.53
N TRP A 54 6.59 2.92 3.06
CA TRP A 54 5.85 3.93 2.30
C TRP A 54 6.78 5.06 1.85
N ASP A 55 6.30 5.89 0.92
CA ASP A 55 7.03 7.06 0.44
C ASP A 55 6.64 8.29 1.28
N ILE A 56 7.49 8.65 2.23
CA ILE A 56 7.23 9.72 3.20
C ILE A 56 6.97 11.06 2.48
N GLY A 57 5.78 11.62 2.69
CA GLY A 57 5.33 12.88 2.09
C GLY A 57 4.79 12.77 0.66
N ALA A 58 4.85 11.60 0.01
CA ALA A 58 4.36 11.43 -1.37
C ALA A 58 2.85 11.68 -1.48
N ALA A 59 2.05 11.21 -0.52
CA ALA A 59 0.61 11.45 -0.50
C ALA A 59 0.26 12.95 -0.41
N ASP A 60 1.01 13.71 0.40
CA ASP A 60 0.79 15.15 0.57
C ASP A 60 1.11 15.89 -0.74
N VAL A 61 2.26 15.59 -1.35
CA VAL A 61 2.65 16.15 -2.65
C VAL A 61 1.64 15.78 -3.74
N ALA A 62 1.16 14.54 -3.76
CA ALA A 62 0.17 14.08 -4.73
C ALA A 62 -1.17 14.82 -4.59
N ARG A 63 -1.63 15.09 -3.36
CA ARG A 63 -2.86 15.87 -3.12
C ARG A 63 -2.73 17.31 -3.59
N GLU A 64 -1.60 17.96 -3.33
CA GLU A 64 -1.33 19.31 -3.83
C GLU A 64 -1.30 19.33 -5.36
N LEU A 65 -0.61 18.37 -5.99
CA LEU A 65 -0.61 18.21 -7.45
C LEU A 65 -2.01 17.99 -8.02
N SER A 66 -2.82 17.14 -7.38
CA SER A 66 -4.23 16.90 -7.75
C SER A 66 -5.04 18.18 -7.72
N SER A 67 -4.86 19.00 -6.69
CA SER A 67 -5.53 20.31 -6.59
C SER A 67 -5.03 21.30 -7.66
N MET A 68 -3.72 21.36 -7.91
CA MET A 68 -3.14 22.31 -8.87
C MET A 68 -3.50 21.99 -10.32
N LEU A 69 -3.60 20.70 -10.65
CA LEU A 69 -3.89 20.22 -11.99
C LEU A 69 -5.38 20.00 -12.24
N ASP A 70 -6.21 20.12 -11.21
CA ASP A 70 -7.59 19.64 -11.17
C ASP A 70 -7.72 18.18 -11.66
N ALA A 71 -6.82 17.33 -11.18
CA ALA A 71 -6.67 15.95 -11.64
C ALA A 71 -7.23 14.96 -10.61
N PRO A 72 -7.93 13.90 -11.04
CA PRO A 72 -8.22 12.77 -10.17
C PRO A 72 -6.92 12.13 -9.66
N LEU A 73 -6.95 11.70 -8.41
CA LEU A 73 -5.83 11.06 -7.72
C LEU A 73 -6.30 9.80 -7.02
N VAL A 74 -5.56 8.71 -7.18
CA VAL A 74 -5.77 7.46 -6.43
C VAL A 74 -4.56 7.21 -5.52
N LEU A 75 -4.83 6.97 -4.24
CA LEU A 75 -3.83 6.72 -3.20
C LEU A 75 -4.01 5.31 -2.65
N SER A 76 -2.94 4.50 -2.58
CA SER A 76 -3.02 3.23 -1.86
C SER A 76 -3.21 3.46 -0.36
N GLY A 77 -4.14 2.72 0.25
CA GLY A 77 -4.56 2.88 1.65
C GLY A 77 -3.65 2.19 2.67
N TYR A 78 -2.77 1.29 2.21
CA TYR A 78 -1.95 0.41 3.04
C TYR A 78 -0.48 0.42 2.61
N SER A 79 0.38 -0.03 3.51
CA SER A 79 1.82 -0.13 3.31
C SER A 79 2.18 -1.11 2.21
N ARG A 80 3.20 -0.74 1.43
CA ARG A 80 3.83 -1.64 0.45
C ARG A 80 4.41 -2.91 1.07
N LEU A 81 4.62 -2.95 2.39
CA LEU A 81 5.05 -4.15 3.11
C LEU A 81 3.93 -5.20 3.23
N ALA A 82 2.66 -4.77 3.21
CA ALA A 82 1.53 -5.69 3.12
C ALA A 82 1.49 -6.30 1.71
N ILE A 83 1.39 -5.45 0.69
CA ILE A 83 1.61 -5.80 -0.72
C ILE A 83 1.99 -4.55 -1.51
N ASP A 84 3.04 -4.63 -2.31
CA ASP A 84 3.49 -3.53 -3.15
C ASP A 84 2.65 -3.47 -4.43
N CYS A 85 1.75 -2.48 -4.48
CA CYS A 85 0.83 -2.27 -5.61
C CYS A 85 1.54 -1.83 -6.91
N ASN A 86 2.82 -1.47 -6.84
CA ASN A 86 3.67 -1.14 -7.99
C ASN A 86 4.59 -2.32 -8.40
N ARG A 87 4.17 -3.55 -8.09
CA ARG A 87 4.85 -4.79 -8.49
C ARG A 87 3.83 -5.78 -9.04
N PRO A 88 4.18 -6.59 -10.05
CA PRO A 88 3.28 -7.64 -10.51
C PRO A 88 2.88 -8.58 -9.36
N PRO A 89 1.59 -8.93 -9.22
CA PRO A 89 1.15 -9.89 -8.21
C PRO A 89 1.85 -11.25 -8.42
N GLY A 90 2.04 -12.00 -7.34
CA GLY A 90 2.89 -13.21 -7.34
C GLY A 90 4.41 -13.00 -7.49
N ALA A 91 4.92 -11.82 -7.87
CA ALA A 91 6.36 -11.57 -7.92
C ALA A 91 6.96 -11.57 -6.51
N ALA A 92 8.22 -12.02 -6.34
CA ALA A 92 8.89 -11.99 -5.04
C ALA A 92 8.96 -10.58 -4.43
N ALA A 93 8.96 -9.54 -5.27
CA ALA A 93 8.98 -8.15 -4.85
C ALA A 93 7.59 -7.60 -4.45
N SER A 94 6.48 -8.27 -4.76
CA SER A 94 5.13 -7.79 -4.36
C SER A 94 4.89 -7.98 -2.88
N ILE A 95 5.40 -9.07 -2.29
CA ILE A 95 5.38 -9.33 -0.85
C ILE A 95 6.81 -9.68 -0.43
N PRO A 96 7.67 -8.66 -0.19
CA PRO A 96 9.10 -8.87 -0.01
C PRO A 96 9.41 -9.43 1.38
N ALA A 97 10.14 -10.55 1.43
CA ALA A 97 10.72 -11.09 2.67
C ALA A 97 11.93 -10.29 3.17
N ILE A 98 12.57 -9.50 2.30
CA ILE A 98 13.69 -8.62 2.59
C ILE A 98 13.50 -7.34 1.77
N THR A 99 13.71 -6.17 2.40
CA THR A 99 13.71 -4.86 1.73
C THR A 99 14.81 -4.00 2.33
N CYS A 100 15.62 -3.30 1.51
CA CYS A 100 16.76 -2.49 1.99
C CYS A 100 17.67 -3.22 3.01
N GLU A 101 17.97 -4.49 2.77
CA GLU A 101 18.76 -5.37 3.68
C GLU A 101 18.10 -5.67 5.03
N ILE A 102 16.87 -5.21 5.25
CA ILE A 102 16.05 -5.47 6.42
C ILE A 102 15.14 -6.66 6.13
N ALA A 103 15.23 -7.70 6.96
CA ALA A 103 14.30 -8.81 6.91
C ALA A 103 12.90 -8.37 7.36
N VAL A 104 11.88 -8.88 6.69
CA VAL A 104 10.46 -8.69 7.04
C VAL A 104 9.91 -10.06 7.47
N PRO A 105 10.01 -10.43 8.77
CA PRO A 105 9.70 -11.79 9.22
C PRO A 105 8.31 -12.29 8.83
N GLY A 106 7.30 -11.41 8.90
CA GLY A 106 5.92 -11.72 8.51
C GLY A 106 5.72 -11.96 7.01
N ASN A 107 6.76 -11.80 6.19
CA ASN A 107 6.75 -12.05 4.76
C ASN A 107 7.66 -13.23 4.32
N SER A 108 8.36 -13.91 5.24
CA SER A 108 9.31 -14.97 4.86
C SER A 108 8.65 -16.25 4.33
N ASP A 109 7.52 -16.66 4.89
CA ASP A 109 6.84 -17.93 4.57
C ASP A 109 5.34 -17.72 4.25
N VAL A 110 5.02 -16.68 3.47
CA VAL A 110 3.62 -16.35 3.13
C VAL A 110 3.03 -17.45 2.25
N SER A 111 1.99 -18.12 2.76
CA SER A 111 1.25 -19.16 2.07
C SER A 111 0.51 -18.63 0.84
N GLY A 112 0.16 -19.51 -0.10
CA GLY A 112 -0.64 -19.12 -1.27
C GLY A 112 -1.96 -18.45 -0.88
N MET A 113 -2.65 -18.97 0.15
CA MET A 113 -3.89 -18.40 0.64
C MET A 113 -3.73 -16.97 1.19
N GLU A 114 -2.63 -16.69 1.89
CA GLU A 114 -2.36 -15.34 2.39
C GLU A 114 -2.00 -14.39 1.24
N ARG A 115 -1.26 -14.86 0.22
CA ARG A 115 -0.97 -14.08 -0.98
C ARG A 115 -2.27 -13.70 -1.69
N ASP A 116 -3.14 -14.68 -1.94
CA ASP A 116 -4.43 -14.49 -2.60
C ASP A 116 -5.31 -13.49 -1.83
N GLN A 117 -5.28 -13.52 -0.49
CA GLN A 117 -6.02 -12.56 0.35
C GLN A 117 -5.47 -11.13 0.23
N ARG A 118 -4.14 -10.95 0.26
CA ARG A 118 -3.52 -9.63 0.06
C ARG A 118 -3.77 -9.09 -1.34
N GLU A 119 -3.74 -9.95 -2.35
CA GLU A 119 -4.07 -9.56 -3.72
C GLU A 119 -5.55 -9.17 -3.84
N ALA A 120 -6.48 -9.98 -3.32
CA ALA A 120 -7.92 -9.74 -3.40
C ALA A 120 -8.39 -8.50 -2.64
N GLU A 121 -7.81 -8.22 -1.47
CA GLU A 121 -8.30 -7.17 -0.58
C GLU A 121 -7.52 -5.86 -0.66
N LEU A 122 -6.30 -5.86 -1.23
CA LEU A 122 -5.47 -4.66 -1.35
C LEU A 122 -5.06 -4.36 -2.80
N PHE A 123 -4.52 -5.35 -3.53
CA PHE A 123 -3.95 -5.12 -4.87
C PHE A 123 -5.02 -4.90 -5.94
N TRP A 124 -5.97 -5.84 -6.09
CA TRP A 124 -6.99 -5.77 -7.14
C TRP A 124 -8.00 -4.63 -6.97
N PRO A 125 -8.36 -4.21 -5.73
CA PRO A 125 -9.19 -3.03 -5.56
C PRO A 125 -8.51 -1.71 -5.92
N TYR A 126 -7.19 -1.59 -5.71
CA TYR A 126 -6.38 -0.42 -6.05
C TYR A 126 -6.12 -0.33 -7.55
#